data_AF-A0A835QHJ4-F1
#
_entry.id   AF-A0A835QHJ4-F1
#
_cell.length_a   1.000
_cell.length_b   1.000
_cell.length_c   1.000
_cell.angle_alpha   90.00
_cell.angle_beta   90.00
_cell.angle_gamma   90.00
#
_symmetry.space_group_name_H-M   'P 1'
#
loop_
_entity.id
_entity.type
_entity.pdbx_description
1 polymer ?
#
loop_
_entity_poly.entity_id
_entity_poly.type
_entity_poly.pdbx_seq_one_letter_code
_entity_poly.pdbx_strand_id
1 'polypeptide(L)'
;MKGLRTVANEQEELGDQNGSKVFGIIENGFAGELTQVLEEIEKVLELNDLLTQLSNHSKANEFALGVGQISLLGGEYDTDRKADDLKLLYRAFVSECFSNGRLEEKKLVALKKLKNIFGLGIREGDAILLDITTKVYRKRLSQAVSGGDLESASSKAAYLQNLCDELHFDPEKASKIHEEIYRQKLQQYVSNGELGEEDVAFLLRIRVLLCITQETVDAAHADICGQAFEKVVTDAIGSGPEGYDTDARESVRKAAHGLRLTTEAAMAIASKAVRKMFLYYVRRSKGTGNRTEAARELKKMIAFNILVVTKLLSDIKGEPISTPEEPRKDEAKKVEEVHQSKSLMDMKKLNSDKQMEAVLLSIPGQKEITVKDDLPEKDRAELYRTYLHFCISGEVVTIPFGVQITTKMDKSRFVFLNQLGQILGLTGSQIGEIHRNLAEQSFMKRAEVILADGQLTKSKIDQLNEAQKQIGLPAEYAQKIIKNITTTKMAAAIETAVSQGRIGIQQVRELKEASVDLDSMMSEKLRESLFRKIVQEILSSGKGVFDEEEVYVKLPDDLSIDPKNAKGVAQDIARNRLSNSLVQAIALLRQRKRDGV
;
A
#
# COMPACT_ATOMS: atom_id res chain seq x y z
N MET A 1 19.54 20.14 71.62
CA MET A 1 18.30 19.75 70.88
C MET A 1 17.43 20.96 70.50
N LYS A 2 17.05 21.87 71.41
CA LYS A 2 16.27 23.07 71.04
C LYS A 2 17.03 24.11 70.21
N GLY A 3 18.32 24.36 70.50
CA GLY A 3 19.17 25.29 69.73
C GLY A 3 19.61 24.80 68.34
N LEU A 4 19.50 23.48 68.07
CA LEU A 4 19.89 22.86 66.79
C LEU A 4 18.81 23.03 65.71
N ARG A 5 17.52 23.11 66.11
CA ARG A 5 16.42 23.45 65.21
C ARG A 5 16.40 24.94 64.84
N THR A 6 16.91 25.79 65.72
CA THR A 6 16.90 27.25 65.52
C THR A 6 17.87 27.68 64.43
N VAL A 7 19.09 27.13 64.43
CA VAL A 7 20.09 27.47 63.40
C VAL A 7 19.76 26.90 62.03
N ALA A 8 19.18 25.69 61.96
CA ALA A 8 18.70 25.11 60.70
C ALA A 8 17.50 25.91 60.14
N ASN A 9 16.53 26.27 60.99
CA ASN A 9 15.42 27.13 60.58
C ASN A 9 15.86 28.55 60.22
N GLU A 10 16.86 29.13 60.89
CA GLU A 10 17.40 30.46 60.54
C GLU A 10 18.15 30.44 59.21
N GLN A 11 18.82 29.34 58.86
CA GLN A 11 19.50 29.15 57.57
C GLN A 11 18.49 28.93 56.42
N GLU A 12 17.43 28.17 56.68
CA GLU A 12 16.29 27.99 55.76
C GLU A 12 15.52 29.31 55.59
N GLU A 13 15.26 30.05 56.68
CA GLU A 13 14.68 31.40 56.63
C GLU A 13 15.57 32.42 55.90
N LEU A 14 16.90 32.32 55.98
CA LEU A 14 17.81 33.20 55.21
C LEU A 14 17.83 32.84 53.71
N GLY A 15 17.74 31.55 53.39
CA GLY A 15 17.55 31.06 52.02
C GLY A 15 16.20 31.52 51.45
N ASP A 16 15.13 31.38 52.23
CA ASP A 16 13.78 31.81 51.88
C ASP A 16 13.63 33.34 51.87
N GLN A 17 14.32 34.10 52.74
CA GLN A 17 14.31 35.57 52.71
C GLN A 17 15.04 36.12 51.48
N ASN A 18 16.18 35.53 51.11
CA ASN A 18 16.88 35.92 49.89
C ASN A 18 16.13 35.44 48.64
N GLY A 19 15.53 34.25 48.67
CA GLY A 19 14.57 33.78 47.67
C GLY A 19 13.39 34.75 47.54
N SER A 20 12.79 35.17 48.64
CA SER A 20 11.64 36.06 48.65
C SER A 20 11.96 37.48 48.19
N LYS A 21 13.20 37.97 48.38
CA LYS A 21 13.68 39.21 47.76
C LYS A 21 13.83 39.09 46.25
N VAL A 22 14.41 37.99 45.77
CA VAL A 22 14.52 37.70 44.33
C VAL A 22 13.12 37.60 43.70
N PHE A 23 12.16 37.00 44.39
CA PHE A 23 10.76 36.90 43.92
C PHE A 23 9.98 38.22 44.01
N GLY A 24 10.22 39.05 45.03
CA GLY A 24 9.61 40.38 45.13
C GLY A 24 10.03 41.34 44.00
N ILE A 25 11.19 41.09 43.38
CA ILE A 25 11.66 41.81 42.19
C ILE A 25 10.98 41.29 40.91
N ILE A 26 10.69 39.99 40.85
CA ILE A 26 9.99 39.35 39.72
C ILE A 26 8.54 39.83 39.58
N GLU A 27 7.84 40.06 40.70
CA GLU A 27 6.45 40.57 40.69
C GLU A 27 6.32 42.02 40.18
N ASN A 28 7.40 42.82 40.19
CA ASN A 28 7.38 44.24 39.82
C ASN A 28 7.80 44.56 38.37
N GLY A 29 8.11 43.55 37.55
CA GLY A 29 8.31 43.69 36.11
C GLY A 29 9.78 43.57 35.66
N PHE A 30 10.00 42.61 34.74
CA PHE A 30 11.28 42.12 34.23
C PHE A 30 12.23 43.11 33.53
N ALA A 31 11.90 44.41 33.41
CA ALA A 31 12.59 45.30 32.47
C ALA A 31 13.65 46.24 33.11
N GLY A 32 13.71 46.38 34.44
CA GLY A 32 14.59 47.35 35.12
C GLY A 32 15.68 46.79 36.03
N GLU A 33 15.49 45.61 36.62
CA GLU A 33 16.30 45.12 37.77
C GLU A 33 17.01 43.78 37.51
N LEU A 34 17.20 43.39 36.25
CA LEU A 34 17.79 42.09 35.88
C LEU A 34 19.23 41.92 36.40
N THR A 35 20.00 43.00 36.46
CA THR A 35 21.34 43.04 37.06
C THR A 35 21.31 42.83 38.58
N GLN A 36 20.36 43.42 39.29
CA GLN A 36 20.21 43.24 40.74
C GLN A 36 19.82 41.80 41.07
N VAL A 37 18.93 41.19 40.27
CA VAL A 37 18.55 39.78 40.40
C VAL A 37 19.74 38.85 40.21
N LEU A 38 20.61 39.13 39.23
CA LEU A 38 21.82 38.35 38.98
C LEU A 38 22.84 38.49 40.12
N GLU A 39 23.01 39.68 40.68
CA GLU A 39 23.87 39.90 41.87
C GLU A 39 23.39 39.11 43.09
N GLU A 40 22.06 39.03 43.32
CA GLU A 40 21.51 38.21 44.40
C GLU A 40 21.71 36.71 44.15
N ILE A 41 21.60 36.24 42.89
CA ILE A 41 21.92 34.84 42.54
C ILE A 41 23.39 34.53 42.82
N GLU A 42 24.31 35.45 42.53
CA GLU A 42 25.73 35.28 42.84
C GLU A 42 25.97 35.18 44.36
N LYS A 43 25.32 36.02 45.18
CA LYS A 43 25.39 35.91 46.64
C LYS A 43 24.88 34.56 47.17
N VAL A 44 23.80 34.04 46.57
CA VAL A 44 23.27 32.71 46.93
C VAL A 44 24.27 31.60 46.58
N LEU A 45 24.96 31.71 45.44
CA LEU A 45 26.02 30.77 45.05
C LEU A 45 27.22 30.83 46.00
N GLU A 46 27.66 32.03 46.39
CA GLU A 46 28.74 32.22 47.35
C GLU A 46 28.41 31.65 48.73
N LEU A 47 27.18 31.89 49.21
CA LEU A 47 26.68 31.30 50.46
C LEU A 47 26.72 29.77 50.39
N ASN A 48 26.25 29.18 49.29
CA ASN A 48 26.24 27.73 49.12
C ASN A 48 27.67 27.14 49.06
N ASP A 49 28.63 27.89 48.54
CA ASP A 49 30.04 27.50 48.53
C ASP A 49 30.65 27.48 49.93
N LEU A 50 30.34 28.49 50.76
CA LEU A 50 30.73 28.52 52.18
C LEU A 50 30.12 27.34 52.96
N LEU A 51 28.84 27.03 52.71
CA LEU A 51 28.16 25.89 53.33
C LEU A 51 28.74 24.55 52.88
N THR A 52 29.14 24.43 51.61
CA THR A 52 29.84 23.24 51.10
C THR A 52 31.24 23.09 51.72
N GLN A 53 31.95 24.18 51.99
CA GLN A 53 33.24 24.13 52.70
C GLN A 53 33.06 23.71 54.17
N LEU A 54 32.02 24.23 54.83
CA LEU A 54 31.68 23.86 56.21
C LEU A 54 31.29 22.39 56.32
N SER A 55 30.47 21.86 55.41
CA SER A 55 30.05 20.45 55.44
C SER A 55 31.19 19.47 55.21
N ASN A 56 32.23 19.86 54.46
CA ASN A 56 33.41 19.04 54.18
C ASN A 56 34.56 19.22 55.21
N HIS A 57 34.35 20.01 56.27
CA HIS A 57 35.38 20.28 57.26
C HIS A 57 35.69 19.04 58.13
N SER A 58 36.93 18.90 58.59
CA SER A 58 37.39 17.78 59.44
C SER A 58 36.60 17.57 60.74
N LYS A 59 35.91 18.62 61.20
CA LYS A 59 35.03 18.64 62.38
C LYS A 59 33.54 18.71 62.04
N ALA A 60 33.14 18.33 60.83
CA ALA A 60 31.75 18.45 60.38
C ALA A 60 30.73 17.79 61.34
N ASN A 61 31.13 16.73 62.05
CA ASN A 61 30.31 16.05 63.05
C ASN A 61 30.02 16.88 64.31
N GLU A 62 30.74 17.97 64.54
CA GLU A 62 30.52 18.93 65.63
C GLU A 62 29.54 20.05 65.23
N PHE A 63 29.24 20.19 63.93
CA PHE A 63 28.28 21.17 63.42
C PHE A 63 26.83 20.69 63.57
N ALA A 64 25.88 21.63 63.46
CA ALA A 64 24.47 21.33 63.56
C ALA A 64 24.02 20.34 62.47
N LEU A 65 23.26 19.32 62.84
CA LEU A 65 22.61 18.40 61.89
C LEU A 65 21.69 19.22 60.98
N GLY A 66 22.00 19.24 59.68
CA GLY A 66 21.29 20.06 58.68
C GLY A 66 22.16 21.14 58.00
N VAL A 67 23.39 21.38 58.46
CA VAL A 67 24.34 22.26 57.74
C VAL A 67 24.84 21.55 56.49
N GLY A 68 24.31 21.95 55.33
CA GLY A 68 24.59 21.35 54.05
C GLY A 68 24.26 22.29 52.89
N GLN A 69 24.34 21.78 51.67
CA GLN A 69 23.97 22.56 50.48
C GLN A 69 22.51 22.98 50.53
N ILE A 70 22.23 24.23 50.16
CA ILE A 70 20.87 24.76 50.10
C ILE A 70 20.21 24.22 48.83
N SER A 71 18.98 23.69 48.96
CA SER A 71 18.11 23.34 47.84
C SER A 71 16.70 23.83 48.14
N LEU A 72 16.05 24.40 47.13
CA LEU A 72 14.67 24.87 47.17
C LEU A 72 13.66 23.74 46.90
N LEU A 73 14.14 22.51 46.69
CA LEU A 73 13.32 21.30 46.53
C LEU A 73 12.53 20.99 47.80
N GLY A 74 11.21 20.78 47.68
CA GLY A 74 10.32 20.48 48.80
C GLY A 74 10.00 21.68 49.71
N GLY A 75 10.46 22.89 49.37
CA GLY A 75 10.17 24.14 50.09
C GLY A 75 8.97 24.92 49.51
N GLU A 76 8.78 26.17 49.93
CA GLU A 76 7.65 27.03 49.49
C GLU A 76 7.65 27.34 47.98
N TYR A 77 8.76 27.06 47.30
CA TYR A 77 8.99 27.30 45.87
C TYR A 77 8.73 26.07 44.99
N ASP A 78 8.41 24.91 45.58
CA ASP A 78 8.10 23.66 44.86
C ASP A 78 6.63 23.59 44.37
N THR A 79 6.01 24.75 44.16
CA THR A 79 4.66 24.87 43.58
C THR A 79 4.77 25.20 42.10
N ASP A 80 3.88 24.65 41.25
CA ASP A 80 3.96 24.77 39.78
C ASP A 80 4.24 26.20 39.28
N ARG A 81 3.60 27.22 39.87
CA ARG A 81 3.80 28.63 39.46
C ARG A 81 5.19 29.16 39.81
N LYS A 82 5.68 28.89 41.02
CA LYS A 82 6.98 29.39 41.48
C LYS A 82 8.15 28.60 40.87
N ALA A 83 7.93 27.33 40.53
CA ALA A 83 8.89 26.53 39.78
C ALA A 83 9.16 27.12 38.37
N ASP A 84 8.14 27.69 37.71
CA ASP A 84 8.31 28.36 36.42
C ASP A 84 9.12 29.67 36.54
N ASP A 85 8.96 30.41 37.63
CA ASP A 85 9.77 31.59 37.91
C ASP A 85 11.25 31.22 38.15
N LEU A 86 11.52 30.12 38.88
CA LEU A 86 12.88 29.58 39.03
C LEU A 86 13.50 29.18 37.69
N LYS A 87 12.71 28.59 36.78
CA LYS A 87 13.16 28.30 35.41
C LYS A 87 13.49 29.57 34.63
N LEU A 88 12.72 30.64 34.80
CA LEU A 88 12.95 31.92 34.15
C LEU A 88 14.22 32.61 34.67
N LEU A 89 14.46 32.56 35.99
CA LEU A 89 15.69 33.02 36.62
C LEU A 89 16.92 32.24 36.13
N TYR A 90 16.81 30.90 36.09
CA TYR A 90 17.88 30.06 35.55
C TYR A 90 18.17 30.40 34.10
N ARG A 91 17.13 30.64 33.28
CA ARG A 91 17.26 31.09 31.89
C ARG A 91 17.97 32.43 31.77
N ALA A 92 17.65 33.40 32.63
CA ALA A 92 18.30 34.71 32.65
C ALA A 92 19.78 34.58 33.03
N PHE A 93 20.09 33.80 34.07
CA PHE A 93 21.47 33.57 34.51
C PHE A 93 22.30 32.81 33.47
N VAL A 94 21.75 31.78 32.81
CA VAL A 94 22.41 31.11 31.68
C VAL A 94 22.68 32.11 30.55
N SER A 95 21.73 33.00 30.24
CA SER A 95 21.91 34.01 29.18
C SER A 95 23.04 34.99 29.53
N GLU A 96 23.15 35.41 30.79
CA GLU A 96 24.26 36.24 31.28
C GLU A 96 25.60 35.49 31.26
N CYS A 97 25.61 34.17 31.46
CA CYS A 97 26.84 33.39 31.33
C CYS A 97 27.44 33.49 29.92
N PHE A 98 26.62 33.75 28.91
CA PHE A 98 27.03 33.93 27.52
C PHE A 98 27.05 35.40 27.05
N SER A 99 26.96 36.40 27.95
CA SER A 99 26.97 37.83 27.55
C SER A 99 28.26 38.23 26.81
N ASN A 100 29.40 37.69 27.21
CA ASN A 100 30.69 37.82 26.54
C ASN A 100 30.86 36.88 25.33
N GLY A 101 29.84 36.05 25.04
CA GLY A 101 29.78 35.08 23.97
C GLY A 101 30.60 33.80 24.16
N ARG A 102 31.30 33.63 25.28
CA ARG A 102 32.00 32.39 25.66
C ARG A 102 31.51 31.93 27.03
N LEU A 103 31.55 30.63 27.30
CA LEU A 103 31.23 30.10 28.61
C LEU A 103 32.51 29.88 29.42
N GLU A 104 32.67 30.65 30.49
CA GLU A 104 33.82 30.49 31.39
C GLU A 104 33.62 29.28 32.31
N GLU A 105 34.71 28.56 32.60
CA GLU A 105 34.68 27.34 33.41
C GLU A 105 34.09 27.58 34.82
N LYS A 106 34.38 28.75 35.42
CA LYS A 106 33.79 29.18 36.69
C LYS A 106 32.26 29.30 36.61
N LYS A 107 31.75 29.89 35.51
CA LYS A 107 30.31 30.05 35.27
C LYS A 107 29.64 28.71 34.99
N LEU A 108 30.33 27.76 34.34
CA LEU A 108 29.84 26.40 34.15
C LEU A 108 29.65 25.66 35.48
N VAL A 109 30.59 25.80 36.41
CA VAL A 109 30.46 25.26 37.77
C VAL A 109 29.29 25.93 38.51
N ALA A 110 29.15 27.25 38.40
CA ALA A 110 28.04 28.00 38.98
C ALA A 110 26.68 27.53 38.44
N LEU A 111 26.56 27.26 37.13
CA LEU A 111 25.34 26.74 36.51
C LEU A 111 24.92 25.38 37.06
N LYS A 112 25.88 24.46 37.22
CA LYS A 112 25.60 23.14 37.83
C LYS A 112 25.14 23.27 39.28
N LYS A 113 25.76 24.16 40.05
CA LYS A 113 25.35 24.45 41.43
C LYS A 113 23.96 25.08 41.48
N LEU A 114 23.70 26.08 40.64
CA LEU A 114 22.42 26.78 40.59
C LEU A 114 21.27 25.83 40.21
N LYS A 115 21.52 24.91 39.27
CA LYS A 115 20.57 23.84 38.91
C LYS A 115 20.17 23.00 40.13
N ASN A 116 21.11 22.66 40.99
CA ASN A 116 20.86 21.90 42.23
C ASN A 116 20.14 22.75 43.29
N ILE A 117 20.52 24.02 43.44
CA ILE A 117 19.89 24.96 44.38
C ILE A 117 18.42 25.16 44.01
N PHE A 118 18.13 25.43 42.73
CA PHE A 118 16.76 25.64 42.26
C PHE A 118 15.94 24.36 42.14
N GLY A 119 16.54 23.19 42.38
CA GLY A 119 15.82 21.93 42.28
C GLY A 119 15.41 21.55 40.86
N LEU A 120 16.03 22.12 39.84
CA LEU A 120 15.64 21.87 38.46
C LEU A 120 15.97 20.42 38.09
N GLY A 121 14.96 19.70 37.61
CA GLY A 121 15.14 18.35 37.10
C GLY A 121 16.25 18.30 36.05
N ILE A 122 17.01 17.20 35.99
CA ILE A 122 18.17 17.07 35.10
C ILE A 122 17.80 17.44 33.66
N ARG A 123 16.66 16.92 33.18
CA ARG A 123 16.13 17.17 31.84
C ARG A 123 15.72 18.63 31.59
N GLU A 124 15.13 19.29 32.59
CA GLU A 124 14.61 20.65 32.44
C GLU A 124 15.75 21.67 32.38
N GLY A 125 16.69 21.59 33.34
CA GLY A 125 17.86 22.48 33.35
C GLY A 125 18.74 22.30 32.12
N ASP A 126 18.92 21.07 31.64
CA ASP A 126 19.70 20.81 30.43
C ASP A 126 18.98 21.27 29.16
N ALA A 127 17.65 21.23 29.13
CA ALA A 127 16.86 21.76 28.01
C ALA A 127 16.98 23.29 27.90
N ILE A 128 16.93 24.01 29.03
CA ILE A 128 17.10 25.47 29.06
C ILE A 128 18.51 25.86 28.62
N LEU A 129 19.53 25.18 29.17
CA LEU A 129 20.92 25.40 28.77
C LEU A 129 21.10 25.16 27.26
N LEU A 130 20.58 24.03 26.77
CA LEU A 130 20.69 23.67 25.36
C LEU A 130 20.00 24.70 24.42
N ASP A 131 18.81 25.17 24.77
CA ASP A 131 18.09 26.19 23.97
C ASP A 131 18.90 27.49 23.85
N ILE A 132 19.44 27.99 24.97
CA ILE A 132 20.25 29.20 24.98
C ILE A 132 21.56 28.99 24.22
N THR A 133 22.31 27.93 24.52
CA THR A 133 23.59 27.67 23.87
C THR A 133 23.40 27.45 22.36
N THR A 134 22.30 26.83 21.92
CA THR A 134 21.96 26.71 20.49
C THR A 134 21.77 28.07 19.83
N LYS A 135 21.07 29.01 20.50
CA LYS A 135 20.86 30.38 20.00
C LYS A 135 22.17 31.17 19.94
N VAL A 136 22.99 31.07 20.99
CA VAL A 136 24.31 31.71 21.04
C VAL A 136 25.23 31.15 19.97
N TYR A 137 25.25 29.82 19.79
CA TYR A 137 26.00 29.14 18.74
C TYR A 137 25.61 29.64 17.34
N ARG A 138 24.31 29.66 17.02
CA ARG A 138 23.81 30.19 15.73
C ARG A 138 24.22 31.65 15.51
N LYS A 139 24.14 32.49 16.54
CA LYS A 139 24.53 33.90 16.47
C LYS A 139 26.03 34.05 16.21
N ARG A 140 26.89 33.36 16.97
CA ARG A 140 28.35 33.36 16.78
C ARG A 140 28.73 32.83 15.40
N LEU A 141 28.13 31.73 14.96
CA LEU A 141 28.36 31.17 13.63
C LEU A 141 27.97 32.16 12.52
N SER A 142 26.81 32.82 12.64
CA SER A 142 26.42 33.85 11.67
C SER A 142 27.39 35.02 11.61
N GLN A 143 27.91 35.46 12.76
CA GLN A 143 28.90 36.54 12.85
C GLN A 143 30.22 36.11 12.20
N ALA A 144 30.69 34.89 12.46
CA ALA A 144 31.91 34.35 11.87
C ALA A 144 31.83 34.18 10.34
N VAL A 145 30.65 33.85 9.82
CA VAL A 145 30.40 33.77 8.36
C VAL A 145 30.31 35.17 7.75
N SER A 146 29.56 36.10 8.36
CA SER A 146 29.41 37.46 7.83
C SER A 146 30.69 38.30 7.95
N GLY A 147 31.49 38.07 8.98
CA GLY A 147 32.77 38.75 9.21
C GLY A 147 33.94 38.18 8.39
N GLY A 148 33.79 36.99 7.79
CA GLY A 148 34.84 36.33 7.02
C GLY A 148 35.90 35.61 7.88
N ASP A 149 35.76 35.61 9.20
CA ASP A 149 36.67 34.93 10.13
C ASP A 149 36.72 33.41 9.87
N LEU A 150 35.56 32.80 9.60
CA LEU A 150 35.47 31.37 9.29
C LEU A 150 36.13 31.03 7.93
N GLU A 151 36.05 31.95 6.97
CA GLU A 151 36.63 31.77 5.63
C GLU A 151 38.14 31.90 5.63
N SER A 152 38.64 32.90 6.36
CA SER A 152 40.07 33.19 6.52
C SER A 152 40.81 32.21 7.43
N ALA A 153 40.08 31.43 8.24
CA ALA A 153 40.67 30.40 9.09
C ALA A 153 41.47 29.35 8.29
N SER A 154 42.65 28.99 8.81
CA SER A 154 43.53 27.98 8.22
C SER A 154 42.88 26.59 8.14
N SER A 155 42.02 26.26 9.11
CA SER A 155 41.19 25.06 9.10
C SER A 155 39.77 25.40 9.57
N LYS A 156 38.78 25.12 8.72
CA LYS A 156 37.36 25.40 8.98
C LYS A 156 36.85 24.49 10.09
N ALA A 157 37.22 23.21 10.04
CA ALA A 157 36.89 22.24 11.07
C ALA A 157 37.50 22.62 12.43
N ALA A 158 38.76 23.08 12.46
CA ALA A 158 39.39 23.50 13.71
C ALA A 158 38.71 24.75 14.31
N TYR A 159 38.32 25.71 13.47
CA TYR A 159 37.56 26.89 13.93
C TYR A 159 36.20 26.48 14.52
N LEU A 160 35.46 25.61 13.84
CA LEU A 160 34.15 25.12 14.31
C LEU A 160 34.28 24.30 15.60
N GLN A 161 35.35 23.52 15.74
CA GLN A 161 35.65 22.78 16.97
C GLN A 161 35.94 23.75 18.12
N ASN A 162 36.82 24.73 17.92
CA ASN A 162 37.12 25.76 18.92
C ASN A 162 35.86 26.53 19.34
N LEU A 163 34.97 26.84 18.39
CA LEU A 163 33.69 27.48 18.70
C LEU A 163 32.78 26.60 19.56
N CYS A 164 32.78 25.27 19.33
CA CYS A 164 32.07 24.33 20.19
C CYS A 164 32.71 24.28 21.59
N ASP A 165 34.04 24.25 21.66
CA ASP A 165 34.78 24.17 22.92
C ASP A 165 34.59 25.44 23.78
N GLU A 166 34.67 26.64 23.18
CA GLU A 166 34.43 27.93 23.85
C GLU A 166 33.01 28.05 24.44
N LEU A 167 32.04 27.38 23.82
CA LEU A 167 30.64 27.39 24.23
C LEU A 167 30.26 26.17 25.07
N HIS A 168 31.19 25.22 25.26
CA HIS A 168 30.91 23.87 25.75
C HIS A 168 29.69 23.22 25.07
N PHE A 169 29.59 23.39 23.75
CA PHE A 169 28.49 22.90 22.94
C PHE A 169 28.82 21.54 22.33
N ASP A 170 27.80 20.69 22.22
CA ASP A 170 27.92 19.34 21.69
C ASP A 170 28.21 19.36 20.17
N PRO A 171 29.36 18.80 19.71
CA PRO A 171 29.71 18.76 18.30
C PRO A 171 28.67 18.05 17.42
N GLU A 172 27.97 17.03 17.94
CA GLU A 172 26.92 16.33 17.18
C GLU A 172 25.67 17.20 17.00
N LYS A 173 25.39 18.11 17.93
CA LYS A 173 24.28 19.07 17.77
C LYS A 173 24.69 20.22 16.86
N ALA A 174 25.97 20.61 16.89
CA ALA A 174 26.52 21.58 15.95
C ALA A 174 26.39 21.09 14.50
N SER A 175 26.76 19.84 14.23
CA SER A 175 26.63 19.25 12.89
C SER A 175 25.17 19.20 12.40
N LYS A 176 24.21 18.91 13.29
CA LYS A 176 22.77 19.00 12.96
C LYS A 176 22.33 20.42 12.61
N ILE A 177 22.85 21.43 13.29
CA ILE A 177 22.58 22.84 12.95
C ILE A 177 23.18 23.17 11.57
N HIS A 178 24.37 22.66 11.25
CA HIS A 178 24.99 22.85 9.94
C HIS A 178 24.15 22.23 8.81
N GLU A 179 23.67 21.00 9.03
CA GLU A 179 22.74 20.34 8.12
C GLU A 179 21.45 21.16 7.96
N GLU A 180 20.85 21.64 9.05
CA GLU A 180 19.63 22.46 9.02
C GLU A 180 19.82 23.75 8.22
N ILE A 181 20.94 24.46 8.42
CA ILE A 181 21.28 25.68 7.66
C ILE A 181 21.38 25.37 6.16
N TYR A 182 22.09 24.28 5.82
CA TYR A 182 22.21 23.85 4.43
C TYR A 182 20.84 23.51 3.82
N ARG A 183 20.01 22.75 4.54
CA ARG A 183 18.65 22.38 4.10
C ARG A 183 17.75 23.58 3.90
N GLN A 184 17.77 24.54 4.82
CA GLN A 184 16.99 25.79 4.69
C GLN A 184 17.42 26.59 3.45
N LYS A 185 18.72 26.68 3.19
CA LYS A 185 19.23 27.36 2.00
C LYS A 185 18.89 26.62 0.72
N LEU A 186 19.02 25.29 0.70
CA LEU A 186 18.60 24.48 -0.43
C LEU A 186 17.10 24.67 -0.73
N GLN A 187 16.23 24.64 0.28
CA GLN A 187 14.80 24.91 0.12
C GLN A 187 14.52 26.30 -0.47
N GLN A 188 15.25 27.32 -0.02
CA GLN A 188 15.11 28.68 -0.53
C GLN A 188 15.40 28.75 -2.03
N TYR A 189 16.46 28.09 -2.51
CA TYR A 189 16.82 28.10 -3.94
C TYR A 189 15.91 27.22 -4.80
N VAL A 190 15.53 26.04 -4.30
CA VAL A 190 14.64 25.09 -4.99
C VAL A 190 13.21 25.62 -5.16
N SER A 191 12.82 26.66 -4.42
CA SER A 191 11.48 27.27 -4.50
C SER A 191 11.12 27.77 -5.91
N ASN A 192 12.11 28.11 -6.74
CA ASN A 192 11.92 28.56 -8.12
C ASN A 192 11.92 27.42 -9.15
N GLY A 193 12.09 26.17 -8.71
CA GLY A 193 12.08 24.97 -9.56
C GLY A 193 13.40 24.66 -10.27
N GLU A 194 14.46 25.44 -10.04
CA GLU A 194 15.80 25.26 -10.61
C GLU A 194 16.89 25.62 -9.61
N LEU A 195 18.05 24.98 -9.76
CA LEU A 195 19.29 25.33 -9.09
C LEU A 195 20.28 25.89 -10.13
N GLY A 196 20.43 27.21 -10.15
CA GLY A 196 21.39 27.89 -11.01
C GLY A 196 22.84 27.55 -10.65
N GLU A 197 23.78 27.85 -11.54
CA GLU A 197 25.21 27.64 -11.26
C GLU A 197 25.70 28.49 -10.07
N GLU A 198 25.19 29.71 -9.93
CA GLU A 198 25.48 30.60 -8.81
C GLU A 198 24.97 30.03 -7.47
N ASP A 199 23.75 29.50 -7.46
CA ASP A 199 23.15 28.87 -6.27
C ASP A 199 23.95 27.63 -5.85
N VAL A 200 24.38 26.83 -6.82
CA VAL A 200 25.21 25.64 -6.57
C VAL A 200 26.57 26.05 -6.02
N ALA A 201 27.21 27.09 -6.58
CA ALA A 201 28.47 27.60 -6.06
C ALA A 201 28.33 28.08 -4.61
N PHE A 202 27.21 28.74 -4.29
CA PHE A 202 26.92 29.18 -2.91
C PHE A 202 26.65 28.00 -1.96
N LEU A 203 25.89 26.98 -2.39
CA LEU A 203 25.67 25.76 -1.61
C LEU A 203 26.97 24.99 -1.38
N LEU A 204 27.86 24.93 -2.37
CA LEU A 204 29.20 24.35 -2.22
C LEU A 204 30.04 25.15 -1.21
N ARG A 205 29.98 26.48 -1.25
CA ARG A 205 30.63 27.34 -0.26
C ARG A 205 30.12 27.06 1.15
N ILE A 206 28.80 26.97 1.36
CA ILE A 206 28.22 26.62 2.67
C ILE A 206 28.70 25.26 3.14
N ARG A 207 28.66 24.25 2.27
CA ARG A 207 29.12 22.90 2.60
C ARG A 207 30.57 22.89 3.09
N VAL A 208 31.46 23.58 2.38
CA VAL A 208 32.89 23.66 2.75
C VAL A 208 33.06 24.43 4.07
N LEU A 209 32.35 25.54 4.24
CA LEU A 209 32.47 26.36 5.45
C LEU A 209 32.01 25.62 6.70
N LEU A 210 30.89 24.93 6.60
CA LEU A 210 30.28 24.21 7.71
C LEU A 210 30.76 22.76 7.81
N CYS A 211 31.74 22.35 6.99
CA CYS A 211 32.33 21.01 7.01
C CYS A 211 31.29 19.87 6.88
N ILE A 212 30.29 20.04 6.03
CA ILE A 212 29.19 19.08 5.83
C ILE A 212 29.65 17.95 4.90
N THR A 213 29.36 16.70 5.28
CA THR A 213 29.73 15.51 4.51
C THR A 213 28.96 15.43 3.18
N GLN A 214 29.53 14.74 2.18
CA GLN A 214 28.83 14.54 0.90
C GLN A 214 27.55 13.74 1.09
N GLU A 215 27.56 12.71 1.92
CA GLU A 215 26.40 11.84 2.18
C GLU A 215 25.21 12.63 2.73
N THR A 216 25.45 13.55 3.69
CA THR A 216 24.40 14.43 4.23
C THR A 216 23.85 15.41 3.18
N VAL A 217 24.69 15.87 2.26
CA VAL A 217 24.28 16.73 1.16
C VAL A 217 23.41 15.96 0.17
N ASP A 218 23.85 14.77 -0.25
CA ASP A 218 23.11 13.94 -1.20
C ASP A 218 21.75 13.52 -0.64
N ALA A 219 21.69 13.18 0.66
CA ALA A 219 20.43 12.90 1.35
C ALA A 219 19.50 14.11 1.38
N ALA A 220 20.03 15.31 1.66
CA ALA A 220 19.24 16.54 1.66
C ALA A 220 18.73 16.91 0.24
N HIS A 221 19.55 16.71 -0.80
CA HIS A 221 19.15 16.91 -2.20
C HIS A 221 18.08 15.90 -2.62
N ALA A 222 18.29 14.62 -2.34
CA ALA A 222 17.31 13.58 -2.66
C ALA A 222 15.95 13.83 -2.00
N ASP A 223 15.95 14.35 -0.77
CA ASP A 223 14.71 14.69 -0.05
C ASP A 223 14.07 15.99 -0.59
N ILE A 224 14.79 17.12 -0.57
CA ILE A 224 14.22 18.44 -0.88
C ILE A 224 13.95 18.59 -2.39
N CYS A 225 14.97 18.34 -3.23
CA CYS A 225 14.81 18.42 -4.69
C CYS A 225 13.87 17.32 -5.18
N GLY A 226 13.92 16.13 -4.56
CA GLY A 226 13.01 15.03 -4.88
C GLY A 226 11.54 15.37 -4.59
N GLN A 227 11.24 16.00 -3.44
CA GLN A 227 9.89 16.47 -3.13
C GLN A 227 9.41 17.58 -4.08
N ALA A 228 10.30 18.52 -4.44
CA ALA A 228 9.96 19.56 -5.42
C ALA A 228 9.65 18.96 -6.80
N PHE A 229 10.46 18.00 -7.24
CA PHE A 229 10.23 17.27 -8.49
C PHE A 229 8.95 16.43 -8.44
N GLU A 230 8.66 15.73 -7.32
CA GLU A 230 7.43 14.96 -7.15
C GLU A 230 6.20 15.86 -7.35
N LYS A 231 6.20 17.08 -6.78
CA LYS A 231 5.11 18.05 -6.96
C LYS A 231 4.90 18.43 -8.43
N VAL A 232 5.97 18.80 -9.13
CA VAL A 232 5.91 19.16 -10.55
C VAL A 232 5.37 17.99 -11.38
N VAL A 233 5.83 16.77 -11.13
CA VAL A 233 5.33 15.58 -11.83
C VAL A 233 3.87 15.31 -11.50
N THR A 234 3.45 15.41 -10.24
CA THR A 234 2.05 15.17 -9.86
C THR A 234 1.11 16.19 -10.46
N ASP A 235 1.53 17.45 -10.55
CA ASP A 235 0.73 18.52 -11.16
C ASP A 235 0.64 18.32 -12.68
N ALA A 236 1.76 17.96 -13.33
CA ALA A 236 1.81 17.70 -14.76
C ALA A 236 0.94 16.50 -15.19
N ILE A 237 0.86 15.44 -14.37
CA ILE A 237 0.04 14.26 -14.68
C ILE A 237 -1.39 14.32 -14.11
N GLY A 238 -1.66 15.25 -13.18
CA GLY A 238 -2.93 15.34 -12.44
C GLY A 238 -4.14 15.66 -13.32
N SER A 239 -3.91 16.37 -14.42
CA SER A 239 -4.92 16.76 -15.41
C SER A 239 -5.32 15.63 -16.38
N GLY A 240 -4.79 14.42 -16.21
CA GLY A 240 -5.17 13.23 -16.98
C GLY A 240 -4.59 13.19 -18.42
N PRO A 241 -5.20 12.42 -19.35
CA PRO A 241 -4.62 12.14 -20.66
C PRO A 241 -4.44 13.37 -21.57
N GLU A 242 -5.23 14.43 -21.35
CA GLU A 242 -5.23 15.65 -22.16
C GLU A 242 -4.39 16.77 -21.54
N GLY A 243 -3.97 16.61 -20.29
CA GLY A 243 -3.36 17.68 -19.50
C GLY A 243 -1.83 17.81 -19.61
N TYR A 244 -1.15 16.87 -20.27
CA TYR A 244 0.30 16.94 -20.45
C TYR A 244 0.66 17.75 -21.70
N ASP A 245 0.47 19.06 -21.59
CA ASP A 245 0.68 20.05 -22.64
C ASP A 245 2.13 20.55 -22.72
N THR A 246 2.39 21.53 -23.59
CA THR A 246 3.73 22.11 -23.80
C THR A 246 4.30 22.67 -22.50
N ASP A 247 3.46 23.31 -21.71
CA ASP A 247 3.84 24.05 -20.52
C ASP A 247 4.19 23.07 -19.38
N ALA A 248 3.41 21.98 -19.24
CA ALA A 248 3.71 20.86 -18.36
C ALA A 248 5.02 20.16 -18.75
N ARG A 249 5.25 19.94 -20.05
CA ARG A 249 6.49 19.32 -20.57
C ARG A 249 7.72 20.17 -20.30
N GLU A 250 7.64 21.47 -20.54
CA GLU A 250 8.71 22.40 -20.24
C GLU A 250 8.98 22.43 -18.74
N SER A 251 7.94 22.50 -17.90
CA SER A 251 8.07 22.47 -16.44
C SER A 251 8.75 21.19 -15.93
N VAL A 252 8.39 20.01 -16.46
CA VAL A 252 9.02 18.75 -16.07
C VAL A 252 10.48 18.69 -16.54
N ARG A 253 10.77 19.07 -17.79
CA ARG A 253 12.16 19.07 -18.31
C ARG A 253 13.04 20.03 -17.52
N LYS A 254 12.50 21.21 -17.21
CA LYS A 254 13.09 22.24 -16.37
C LYS A 254 13.42 21.69 -14.98
N ALA A 255 12.47 21.05 -14.33
CA ALA A 255 12.68 20.47 -13.01
C ALA A 255 13.62 19.24 -13.02
N ALA A 256 13.54 18.37 -14.04
CA ALA A 256 14.35 17.17 -14.15
C ALA A 256 15.85 17.49 -14.28
N HIS A 257 16.20 18.48 -15.11
CA HIS A 257 17.59 18.87 -15.32
C HIS A 257 18.04 19.99 -14.37
N GLY A 258 17.15 20.91 -14.03
CA GLY A 258 17.44 22.08 -13.20
C GLY A 258 17.59 21.77 -11.72
N LEU A 259 16.93 20.74 -11.19
CA LEU A 259 17.06 20.34 -9.78
C LEU A 259 18.27 19.42 -9.51
N ARG A 260 19.05 19.10 -10.55
CA ARG A 260 20.27 18.26 -10.48
C ARG A 260 20.07 16.89 -9.81
N LEU A 261 18.87 16.33 -9.92
CA LEU A 261 18.62 14.95 -9.53
C LEU A 261 19.32 14.01 -10.52
N THR A 262 19.76 12.84 -10.04
CA THR A 262 20.20 11.78 -10.96
C THR A 262 19.00 11.32 -11.80
N THR A 263 19.25 10.92 -13.04
CA THR A 263 18.20 10.41 -13.93
C THR A 263 17.46 9.22 -13.29
N GLU A 264 18.19 8.33 -12.60
CA GLU A 264 17.62 7.21 -11.85
C GLU A 264 16.69 7.67 -10.72
N ALA A 265 17.08 8.68 -9.94
CA ALA A 265 16.25 9.21 -8.86
C ALA A 265 14.99 9.89 -9.40
N ALA A 266 15.12 10.71 -10.46
CA ALA A 266 13.98 11.35 -11.13
C ALA A 266 13.02 10.30 -11.70
N MET A 267 13.53 9.24 -12.34
CA MET A 267 12.73 8.13 -12.85
C MET A 267 12.02 7.37 -11.73
N ALA A 268 12.67 7.14 -10.59
CA ALA A 268 12.05 6.48 -9.44
C ALA A 268 10.89 7.30 -8.86
N ILE A 269 11.08 8.61 -8.71
CA ILE A 269 10.04 9.55 -8.24
C ILE A 269 8.86 9.59 -9.23
N ALA A 270 9.15 9.76 -10.53
CA ALA A 270 8.13 9.78 -11.56
C ALA A 270 7.36 8.45 -11.64
N SER A 271 8.08 7.32 -11.57
CA SER A 271 7.48 5.98 -11.53
C SER A 271 6.53 5.82 -10.35
N LYS A 272 6.91 6.27 -9.15
CA LYS A 272 6.03 6.25 -7.98
C LYS A 272 4.76 7.09 -8.18
N ALA A 273 4.88 8.28 -8.76
CA ALA A 273 3.73 9.15 -9.05
C ALA A 273 2.79 8.55 -10.10
N VAL A 274 3.34 8.01 -11.19
CA VAL A 274 2.58 7.36 -12.27
C VAL A 274 1.87 6.10 -11.77
N ARG A 275 2.51 5.26 -10.93
CA ARG A 275 1.86 4.07 -10.35
C ARG A 275 0.67 4.45 -9.45
N LYS A 276 0.77 5.54 -8.67
CA LYS A 276 -0.39 6.07 -7.93
C LYS A 276 -1.56 6.41 -8.87
N MET A 277 -1.28 7.02 -10.03
CA MET A 277 -2.30 7.34 -11.04
C MET A 277 -2.89 6.09 -11.71
N PHE A 278 -2.07 5.08 -12.03
CA PHE A 278 -2.58 3.80 -12.53
C PHE A 278 -3.50 3.12 -11.51
N LEU A 279 -3.11 3.09 -10.23
CA LEU A 279 -3.97 2.55 -9.17
C LEU A 279 -5.28 3.33 -9.01
N TYR A 280 -5.28 4.64 -9.26
CA TYR A 280 -6.50 5.45 -9.31
C TYR A 280 -7.46 4.95 -10.40
N TYR A 281 -6.98 4.75 -11.63
CA TYR A 281 -7.81 4.18 -12.71
C TYR A 281 -8.29 2.76 -12.41
N VAL A 282 -7.44 1.92 -11.81
CA VAL A 282 -7.82 0.56 -11.40
C VAL A 282 -8.93 0.59 -10.35
N ARG A 283 -8.83 1.47 -9.35
CA ARG A 283 -9.89 1.64 -8.34
C ARG A 283 -11.19 2.12 -8.98
N ARG A 284 -11.13 3.08 -9.91
CA ARG A 284 -12.30 3.54 -10.68
C ARG A 284 -12.93 2.39 -11.48
N SER A 285 -12.11 1.60 -12.17
CA SER A 285 -12.56 0.44 -12.93
C SER A 285 -13.26 -0.59 -12.05
N LYS A 286 -12.72 -0.89 -10.86
CA LYS A 286 -13.33 -1.87 -9.92
C LYS A 286 -14.56 -1.35 -9.20
N GLY A 287 -14.59 -0.05 -8.89
CA GLY A 287 -15.74 0.59 -8.23
C GLY A 287 -16.95 0.80 -9.14
N THR A 288 -16.80 0.50 -10.44
CA THR A 288 -17.89 0.64 -11.40
C THR A 288 -18.73 -0.63 -11.46
N GLY A 289 -20.05 -0.50 -11.36
CA GLY A 289 -20.98 -1.65 -11.37
C GLY A 289 -21.17 -2.32 -12.73
N ASN A 290 -20.77 -1.67 -13.83
CA ASN A 290 -20.95 -2.18 -15.20
C ASN A 290 -19.60 -2.47 -15.90
N ARG A 291 -19.54 -3.60 -16.60
CA ARG A 291 -18.33 -4.08 -17.28
C ARG A 291 -17.87 -3.14 -18.41
N THR A 292 -18.80 -2.51 -19.11
CA THR A 292 -18.47 -1.61 -20.22
C THR A 292 -17.83 -0.31 -19.73
N GLU A 293 -18.28 0.20 -18.60
CA GLU A 293 -17.71 1.39 -17.96
C GLU A 293 -16.36 1.09 -17.31
N ALA A 294 -16.23 -0.08 -16.65
CA ALA A 294 -14.94 -0.57 -16.17
C ALA A 294 -13.90 -0.62 -17.31
N ALA A 295 -14.29 -1.14 -18.49
CA ALA A 295 -13.42 -1.17 -19.66
C ALA A 295 -13.09 0.23 -20.21
N ARG A 296 -14.03 1.19 -20.14
CA ARG A 296 -13.76 2.61 -20.50
C ARG A 296 -12.72 3.24 -19.58
N GLU A 297 -12.77 2.95 -18.27
CA GLU A 297 -11.74 3.41 -17.32
C GLU A 297 -10.36 2.80 -17.60
N LEU A 298 -10.31 1.51 -17.96
CA LEU A 298 -9.06 0.87 -18.39
C LEU A 298 -8.53 1.45 -19.71
N LYS A 299 -9.41 1.83 -20.64
CA LYS A 299 -9.03 2.54 -21.87
C LYS A 299 -8.41 3.92 -21.57
N LYS A 300 -8.95 4.66 -20.59
CA LYS A 300 -8.34 5.93 -20.13
C LYS A 300 -6.95 5.71 -19.53
N MET A 301 -6.76 4.63 -18.77
CA MET A 301 -5.45 4.25 -18.23
C MET A 301 -4.42 3.98 -19.35
N ILE A 302 -4.84 3.26 -20.41
CA ILE A 302 -4.02 3.02 -21.60
C ILE A 302 -3.68 4.34 -22.31
N ALA A 303 -4.67 5.21 -22.51
CA ALA A 303 -4.47 6.51 -23.14
C ALA A 303 -3.49 7.40 -22.34
N PHE A 304 -3.62 7.42 -21.01
CA PHE A 304 -2.68 8.09 -20.13
C PHE A 304 -1.25 7.54 -20.28
N ASN A 305 -1.07 6.22 -20.36
CA ASN A 305 0.25 5.63 -20.56
C ASN A 305 0.92 6.06 -21.88
N ILE A 306 0.15 6.09 -22.97
CA ILE A 306 0.67 6.43 -24.30
C ILE A 306 0.92 7.94 -24.43
N LEU A 307 -0.05 8.76 -24.05
CA LEU A 307 -0.02 10.20 -24.32
C LEU A 307 0.79 10.99 -23.31
N VAL A 308 0.81 10.55 -22.05
CA VAL A 308 1.44 11.26 -20.93
C VAL A 308 2.70 10.55 -20.50
N VAL A 309 2.61 9.32 -20.01
CA VAL A 309 3.74 8.62 -19.37
C VAL A 309 4.90 8.43 -20.35
N THR A 310 4.61 8.03 -21.59
CA THR A 310 5.66 7.83 -22.61
C THR A 310 6.44 9.12 -22.90
N LYS A 311 5.75 10.27 -22.96
CA LYS A 311 6.40 11.59 -23.15
C LYS A 311 7.13 12.05 -21.90
N LEU A 312 6.52 11.85 -20.73
CA LEU A 312 7.13 12.16 -19.44
C LEU A 312 8.50 11.49 -19.30
N LEU A 313 8.58 10.19 -19.62
CA LEU A 313 9.85 9.46 -19.57
C LEU A 313 10.89 10.02 -20.55
N SER A 314 10.47 10.37 -21.78
CA SER A 314 11.39 11.00 -22.75
C SER A 314 11.88 12.38 -22.27
N ASP A 315 11.01 13.17 -21.65
CA ASP A 315 11.36 14.50 -21.15
C ASP A 315 12.32 14.42 -19.93
N ILE A 316 12.24 13.36 -19.12
CA ILE A 316 13.18 13.11 -18.01
C ILE A 316 14.55 12.62 -18.52
N LYS A 317 14.55 11.74 -19.53
CA LYS A 317 15.79 11.18 -20.11
C LYS A 317 16.53 12.15 -21.03
N GLY A 318 15.85 13.19 -21.52
CA GLY A 318 16.41 14.12 -22.51
C GLY A 318 16.56 13.53 -23.91
N GLU A 319 15.92 12.38 -24.19
CA GLU A 319 15.97 11.72 -25.49
C GLU A 319 14.97 12.39 -26.45
N PRO A 320 15.38 12.76 -27.68
CA PRO A 320 14.41 13.06 -28.73
C PRO A 320 13.60 11.79 -29.02
N ILE A 321 12.30 11.94 -29.28
CA ILE A 321 11.38 10.83 -29.53
C ILE A 321 11.98 9.91 -30.61
N SER A 322 12.51 8.74 -30.20
CA SER A 322 12.95 7.73 -31.16
C SER A 322 11.70 7.14 -31.80
N THR A 323 11.44 7.53 -33.03
CA THR A 323 10.68 6.68 -33.95
C THR A 323 11.37 5.31 -34.03
N PRO A 324 10.64 4.18 -34.08
CA PRO A 324 11.25 2.87 -34.24
C PRO A 324 12.12 2.83 -35.51
N GLU A 325 13.36 2.36 -35.39
CA GLU A 325 14.21 2.05 -36.55
C GLU A 325 13.52 1.00 -37.44
N GLU A 326 13.16 1.39 -38.66
CA GLU A 326 12.97 0.46 -39.76
C GLU A 326 14.31 0.23 -40.49
N PRO A 327 14.55 -0.98 -41.02
CA PRO A 327 15.85 -1.39 -41.51
C PRO A 327 16.22 -0.67 -42.82
N ARG A 328 17.49 -0.27 -42.91
CA ARG A 328 18.13 0.37 -44.07
C ARG A 328 17.83 -0.33 -45.41
N LYS A 329 17.35 0.45 -46.39
CA LYS A 329 17.79 0.40 -47.79
C LYS A 329 17.80 1.80 -48.39
N ASP A 330 18.96 2.17 -48.93
CA ASP A 330 19.25 3.41 -49.65
C ASP A 330 18.44 3.53 -50.96
N GLU A 331 17.90 4.71 -51.25
CA GLU A 331 18.42 5.63 -52.28
C GLU A 331 17.67 6.96 -52.29
N ALA A 332 18.43 8.03 -52.53
CA ALA A 332 18.07 9.43 -52.27
C ALA A 332 17.23 10.09 -53.38
N LYS A 333 16.40 11.08 -52.97
CA LYS A 333 16.35 12.43 -53.58
C LYS A 333 15.76 13.44 -52.59
N LYS A 334 16.49 14.55 -52.43
CA LYS A 334 16.28 15.70 -51.53
C LYS A 334 15.18 16.65 -52.03
N VAL A 335 14.90 17.64 -51.15
CA VAL A 335 14.12 18.89 -51.30
C VAL A 335 12.68 18.69 -50.81
N GLU A 336 12.18 19.29 -49.72
CA GLU A 336 12.53 20.54 -49.03
C GLU A 336 11.97 20.52 -47.59
N GLU A 337 12.68 21.18 -46.67
CA GLU A 337 12.20 21.51 -45.33
C GLU A 337 10.93 22.37 -45.39
N VAL A 338 10.00 22.09 -44.45
CA VAL A 338 8.94 22.93 -43.86
C VAL A 338 7.69 22.07 -43.66
N HIS A 339 7.71 21.17 -42.67
CA HIS A 339 6.45 20.61 -42.13
C HIS A 339 6.49 20.20 -40.65
N GLN A 340 7.52 20.58 -39.88
CA GLN A 340 7.62 20.17 -38.46
C GLN A 340 6.95 21.11 -37.44
N SER A 341 6.25 22.16 -37.87
CA SER A 341 5.62 23.10 -36.92
C SER A 341 4.13 23.37 -37.18
N LYS A 342 3.45 22.58 -38.02
CA LYS A 342 1.99 22.75 -38.26
C LYS A 342 1.10 21.62 -37.74
N SER A 343 1.63 20.45 -37.36
CA SER A 343 0.78 19.33 -36.95
C SER A 343 0.31 19.36 -35.49
N LEU A 344 0.83 20.26 -34.64
CA LEU A 344 0.47 20.32 -33.21
C LEU A 344 -0.78 21.16 -32.92
N MET A 345 -1.14 22.12 -33.79
CA MET A 345 -2.34 22.93 -33.61
C MET A 345 -3.61 22.24 -34.12
N ASP A 346 -3.50 21.34 -35.09
CA ASP A 346 -4.64 20.59 -35.60
C ASP A 346 -5.10 19.48 -34.63
N MET A 347 -4.26 19.09 -33.67
CA MET A 347 -4.59 18.11 -32.61
C MET A 347 -5.55 18.64 -31.53
N LYS A 348 -5.70 19.97 -31.41
CA LYS A 348 -6.55 20.61 -30.39
C LYS A 348 -8.03 20.76 -30.82
N LYS A 349 -8.41 20.24 -32.00
CA LYS A 349 -9.80 20.26 -32.53
C LYS A 349 -10.34 18.86 -32.89
N LEU A 350 -9.99 17.82 -32.13
CA LEU A 350 -10.40 16.44 -32.43
C LEU A 350 -11.53 15.95 -31.51
N ASN A 351 -12.77 16.34 -31.84
CA ASN A 351 -14.00 15.90 -31.15
C ASN A 351 -14.50 14.51 -31.60
N SER A 352 -13.62 13.57 -31.96
CA SER A 352 -14.06 12.22 -32.34
C SER A 352 -13.20 11.14 -31.71
N ASP A 353 -13.82 10.29 -30.88
CA ASP A 353 -13.23 9.10 -30.26
C ASP A 353 -12.44 8.22 -31.25
N LYS A 354 -12.85 8.22 -32.53
CA LYS A 354 -12.22 7.45 -33.60
C LYS A 354 -10.82 7.95 -33.99
N GLN A 355 -10.58 9.26 -33.91
CA GLN A 355 -9.28 9.83 -34.27
C GLN A 355 -8.28 9.72 -33.10
N MET A 356 -8.75 9.80 -31.85
CA MET A 356 -7.95 9.46 -30.67
C MET A 356 -7.51 7.99 -30.70
N GLU A 357 -8.40 7.07 -31.11
CA GLU A 357 -8.02 5.66 -31.31
C GLU A 357 -6.92 5.48 -32.36
N ALA A 358 -6.95 6.21 -33.47
CA ALA A 358 -5.91 6.14 -34.49
C ALA A 358 -4.53 6.58 -33.96
N VAL A 359 -4.49 7.60 -33.10
CA VAL A 359 -3.25 8.10 -32.47
C VAL A 359 -2.71 7.13 -31.42
N LEU A 360 -3.59 6.51 -30.64
CA LEU A 360 -3.18 5.49 -29.65
C LEU A 360 -2.66 4.20 -30.30
N LEU A 361 -3.01 3.95 -31.56
CA LEU A 361 -2.53 2.80 -32.34
C LEU A 361 -1.18 3.05 -33.01
N SER A 362 -0.82 4.31 -33.30
CA SER A 362 0.44 4.65 -33.98
C SER A 362 1.63 4.80 -33.03
N ILE A 363 1.39 5.06 -31.74
CA ILE A 363 2.44 5.26 -30.74
C ILE A 363 2.56 4.04 -29.84
N PRO A 364 3.73 3.37 -29.77
CA PRO A 364 3.97 2.33 -28.78
C PRO A 364 4.05 2.95 -27.38
N GLY A 365 3.26 2.43 -26.44
CA GLY A 365 3.33 2.86 -25.04
C GLY A 365 4.63 2.38 -24.36
N GLN A 366 5.08 3.14 -23.36
CA GLN A 366 6.22 2.75 -22.52
C GLN A 366 5.99 1.44 -21.77
N LYS A 367 7.08 0.71 -21.47
CA LYS A 367 7.11 -0.60 -20.80
C LYS A 367 7.87 -0.63 -19.46
N GLU A 368 8.47 0.49 -19.07
CA GLU A 368 9.35 0.61 -17.89
C GLU A 368 8.55 0.71 -16.59
N ILE A 369 7.44 1.45 -16.58
CA ILE A 369 6.56 1.60 -15.42
C ILE A 369 5.40 0.62 -15.55
N THR A 370 5.34 -0.34 -14.62
CA THR A 370 4.27 -1.34 -14.52
C THR A 370 3.67 -1.37 -13.12
N VAL A 371 2.49 -1.97 -12.98
CA VAL A 371 1.77 -2.15 -11.71
C VAL A 371 1.95 -3.59 -11.17
N LYS A 372 3.00 -4.29 -11.61
CA LYS A 372 3.25 -5.69 -11.25
C LYS A 372 3.44 -5.87 -9.74
N ASP A 373 4.18 -4.96 -9.11
CA ASP A 373 4.54 -5.04 -7.71
C ASP A 373 3.48 -4.41 -6.78
N ASP A 374 2.56 -3.61 -7.32
CA ASP A 374 1.50 -2.95 -6.53
C ASP A 374 0.17 -3.74 -6.50
N LEU A 375 -0.02 -4.76 -7.35
CA LEU A 375 -1.25 -5.54 -7.45
C LEU A 375 -1.01 -7.07 -7.45
N PRO A 376 -1.84 -7.85 -6.73
CA PRO A 376 -1.76 -9.30 -6.76
C PRO A 376 -2.11 -9.85 -8.14
N GLU A 377 -1.53 -10.99 -8.50
CA GLU A 377 -1.71 -11.61 -9.82
C GLU A 377 -3.18 -11.84 -10.20
N LYS A 378 -4.00 -12.27 -9.23
CA LYS A 378 -5.44 -12.48 -9.43
C LYS A 378 -6.16 -11.22 -9.90
N ASP A 379 -5.86 -10.08 -9.28
CA ASP A 379 -6.49 -8.80 -9.61
C ASP A 379 -6.04 -8.31 -10.99
N ARG A 380 -4.76 -8.49 -11.33
CA ARG A 380 -4.22 -8.13 -12.63
C ARG A 380 -4.85 -8.98 -13.74
N ALA A 381 -4.99 -10.28 -13.51
CA ALA A 381 -5.68 -11.19 -14.42
C ALA A 381 -7.16 -10.83 -14.59
N GLU A 382 -7.84 -10.43 -13.50
CA GLU A 382 -9.24 -10.02 -13.54
C GLU A 382 -9.46 -8.71 -14.33
N LEU A 383 -8.58 -7.72 -14.18
CA LEU A 383 -8.63 -6.47 -14.95
C LEU A 383 -8.41 -6.73 -16.45
N TYR A 384 -7.40 -7.52 -16.78
CA TYR A 384 -7.14 -7.92 -18.16
C TYR A 384 -8.33 -8.68 -18.76
N ARG A 385 -8.89 -9.64 -18.00
CA ARG A 385 -10.08 -10.40 -18.38
C ARG A 385 -11.30 -9.51 -18.56
N THR A 386 -11.47 -8.50 -17.70
CA THR A 386 -12.55 -7.50 -17.79
C THR A 386 -12.53 -6.82 -19.14
N TYR A 387 -11.35 -6.31 -19.53
CA TYR A 387 -11.14 -5.65 -20.81
C TYR A 387 -11.22 -6.60 -22.02
N LEU A 388 -10.65 -7.80 -21.94
CA LEU A 388 -10.71 -8.81 -23.01
C LEU A 388 -12.14 -9.17 -23.38
N HIS A 389 -12.99 -9.42 -22.38
CA HIS A 389 -14.40 -9.65 -22.64
C HIS A 389 -15.09 -8.43 -23.27
N PHE A 390 -14.71 -7.20 -22.92
CA PHE A 390 -15.22 -6.00 -23.59
C PHE A 390 -14.77 -5.94 -25.07
N CYS A 391 -13.54 -6.36 -25.37
CA CYS A 391 -13.07 -6.49 -26.77
C CYS A 391 -13.92 -7.50 -27.56
N ILE A 392 -14.33 -8.62 -26.93
CA ILE A 392 -15.12 -9.69 -27.55
C ILE A 392 -16.61 -9.36 -27.62
N SER A 393 -17.19 -8.73 -26.60
CA SER A 393 -18.64 -8.46 -26.56
C SER A 393 -19.05 -7.23 -27.38
N GLY A 394 -18.12 -6.36 -27.74
CA GLY A 394 -18.41 -5.09 -28.41
C GLY A 394 -18.93 -4.02 -27.44
N GLU A 395 -18.98 -2.76 -27.90
CA GLU A 395 -19.58 -1.69 -27.10
C GLU A 395 -21.07 -1.59 -27.45
N VAL A 396 -21.93 -1.70 -26.43
CA VAL A 396 -23.37 -1.49 -26.56
C VAL A 396 -23.63 0.01 -26.41
N VAL A 397 -23.82 0.71 -27.53
CA VAL A 397 -24.18 2.13 -27.52
C VAL A 397 -25.70 2.23 -27.57
N THR A 398 -26.31 2.84 -26.55
CA THR A 398 -27.73 3.16 -26.53
C THR A 398 -27.94 4.50 -27.22
N ILE A 399 -28.56 4.48 -28.39
CA ILE A 399 -28.94 5.68 -29.13
C ILE A 399 -30.25 6.22 -28.53
N PRO A 400 -30.54 7.54 -28.56
CA PRO A 400 -31.88 8.06 -28.25
C PRO A 400 -32.95 7.27 -29.03
N PHE A 401 -34.08 6.99 -28.37
CA PHE A 401 -35.13 6.01 -28.73
C PHE A 401 -34.91 4.55 -28.27
N GLY A 402 -33.95 4.27 -27.39
CA GLY A 402 -33.88 2.99 -26.67
C GLY A 402 -33.35 1.81 -27.48
N VAL A 403 -32.81 2.05 -28.68
CA VAL A 403 -32.16 1.03 -29.50
C VAL A 403 -30.71 0.85 -29.03
N GLN A 404 -30.37 -0.37 -28.62
CA GLN A 404 -29.02 -0.79 -28.27
C GLN A 404 -28.32 -1.33 -29.52
N ILE A 405 -27.22 -0.70 -29.95
CA ILE A 405 -26.38 -1.20 -31.05
C ILE A 405 -25.05 -1.70 -30.49
N THR A 406 -24.71 -2.97 -30.75
CA THR A 406 -23.39 -3.54 -30.50
C THR A 406 -22.44 -3.19 -31.65
N THR A 407 -21.36 -2.46 -31.38
CA THR A 407 -20.28 -2.27 -32.37
C THR A 407 -19.58 -3.60 -32.68
N LYS A 408 -19.17 -3.76 -33.94
CA LYS A 408 -18.47 -4.97 -34.42
C LYS A 408 -17.09 -5.13 -33.76
N MET A 409 -16.57 -6.36 -33.80
CA MET A 409 -15.24 -6.73 -33.35
C MET A 409 -14.15 -5.96 -34.11
N ASP A 410 -13.50 -4.99 -33.46
CA ASP A 410 -12.41 -4.22 -34.05
C ASP A 410 -11.05 -4.78 -33.64
N LYS A 411 -10.20 -5.12 -34.63
CA LYS A 411 -8.84 -5.63 -34.43
C LYS A 411 -7.94 -4.64 -33.66
N SER A 412 -8.24 -3.34 -33.73
CA SER A 412 -7.53 -2.28 -32.99
C SER A 412 -7.63 -2.44 -31.47
N ARG A 413 -8.74 -2.97 -30.94
CA ARG A 413 -8.93 -3.17 -29.49
C ARG A 413 -7.94 -4.18 -28.89
N PHE A 414 -7.43 -5.11 -29.69
CA PHE A 414 -6.41 -6.07 -29.25
C PHE A 414 -5.03 -5.43 -29.08
N VAL A 415 -4.74 -4.31 -29.75
CA VAL A 415 -3.51 -3.54 -29.52
C VAL A 415 -3.56 -2.90 -28.14
N PHE A 416 -4.70 -2.29 -27.77
CA PHE A 416 -4.91 -1.76 -26.42
C PHE A 416 -4.89 -2.85 -25.35
N LEU A 417 -5.43 -4.03 -25.65
CA LEU A 417 -5.33 -5.17 -24.74
C LEU A 417 -3.87 -5.59 -24.50
N ASN A 418 -3.01 -5.59 -25.54
CA ASN A 418 -1.59 -5.86 -25.37
C ASN A 418 -0.90 -4.79 -24.51
N GLN A 419 -1.18 -3.52 -24.76
CA GLN A 419 -0.67 -2.40 -23.95
C GLN A 419 -1.14 -2.49 -22.49
N LEU A 420 -2.39 -2.86 -22.25
CA LEU A 420 -2.91 -3.12 -20.91
C LEU A 420 -2.14 -4.26 -20.23
N GLY A 421 -1.88 -5.36 -20.96
CA GLY A 421 -1.04 -6.46 -20.46
C GLY A 421 0.35 -6.00 -20.03
N GLN A 422 0.96 -5.08 -20.78
CA GLN A 422 2.26 -4.49 -20.46
C GLN A 422 2.19 -3.60 -19.21
N ILE A 423 1.19 -2.71 -19.08
CA ILE A 423 1.01 -1.85 -17.89
C ILE A 423 0.79 -2.71 -16.64
N LEU A 424 0.00 -3.78 -16.74
CA LEU A 424 -0.24 -4.73 -15.65
C LEU A 424 0.99 -5.62 -15.36
N GLY A 425 2.00 -5.63 -16.22
CA GLY A 425 3.17 -6.50 -16.09
C GLY A 425 2.81 -7.99 -16.11
N LEU A 426 1.85 -8.37 -16.96
CA LEU A 426 1.48 -9.76 -17.21
C LEU A 426 2.46 -10.39 -18.20
N THR A 427 2.86 -11.63 -17.92
CA THR A 427 3.71 -12.42 -18.82
C THR A 427 2.89 -13.04 -19.96
N GLY A 428 3.55 -13.40 -21.06
CA GLY A 428 2.89 -14.07 -22.19
C GLY A 428 2.17 -15.37 -21.80
N SER A 429 2.73 -16.13 -20.85
CA SER A 429 2.08 -17.34 -20.30
C SER A 429 0.77 -17.01 -19.58
N GLN A 430 0.80 -16.03 -18.68
CA GLN A 430 -0.40 -15.59 -17.94
C GLN A 430 -1.49 -15.06 -18.88
N ILE A 431 -1.10 -14.29 -19.90
CA ILE A 431 -2.03 -13.81 -20.93
C ILE A 431 -2.65 -15.00 -21.67
N GLY A 432 -1.83 -15.94 -22.14
CA GLY A 432 -2.30 -17.15 -22.83
C GLY A 432 -3.28 -17.98 -21.99
N GLU A 433 -3.00 -18.12 -20.69
CA GLU A 433 -3.90 -18.80 -19.75
C GLU A 433 -5.23 -18.06 -19.58
N ILE A 434 -5.25 -16.72 -19.48
CA ILE A 434 -6.49 -15.95 -19.38
C ILE A 434 -7.34 -16.10 -20.65
N HIS A 435 -6.73 -16.02 -21.83
CA HIS A 435 -7.42 -16.24 -23.11
C HIS A 435 -7.98 -17.67 -23.20
N ARG A 436 -7.20 -18.68 -22.80
CA ARG A 436 -7.65 -20.08 -22.76
C ARG A 436 -8.82 -20.26 -21.80
N ASN A 437 -8.70 -19.79 -20.56
CA ASN A 437 -9.76 -19.91 -19.54
C ASN A 437 -11.04 -19.22 -19.99
N LEU A 438 -10.93 -18.09 -20.71
CA LEU A 438 -12.08 -17.41 -21.28
C LEU A 438 -12.72 -18.20 -22.43
N ALA A 439 -11.91 -18.76 -23.32
CA ALA A 439 -12.36 -19.61 -24.41
C ALA A 439 -13.09 -20.85 -23.85
N GLU A 440 -12.53 -21.51 -22.83
CA GLU A 440 -13.14 -22.63 -22.13
C GLU A 440 -14.52 -22.27 -21.56
N GLN A 441 -14.63 -21.15 -20.84
CA GLN A 441 -15.92 -20.74 -20.25
C GLN A 441 -16.96 -20.35 -21.31
N SER A 442 -16.53 -19.70 -22.39
CA SER A 442 -17.42 -19.33 -23.49
C SER A 442 -17.93 -20.57 -24.22
N PHE A 443 -17.04 -21.56 -24.43
CA PHE A 443 -17.39 -22.85 -25.00
C PHE A 443 -18.31 -23.64 -24.08
N MET A 444 -18.01 -23.71 -22.77
CA MET A 444 -18.84 -24.39 -21.77
C MET A 444 -20.28 -23.87 -21.78
N LYS A 445 -20.48 -22.54 -21.77
CA LYS A 445 -21.83 -21.94 -21.83
C LYS A 445 -22.57 -22.30 -23.12
N ARG A 446 -21.90 -22.27 -24.28
CA ARG A 446 -22.52 -22.68 -25.55
C ARG A 446 -22.85 -24.18 -25.56
N ALA A 447 -21.93 -24.99 -25.05
CA ALA A 447 -22.10 -26.44 -24.97
C ALA A 447 -23.23 -26.84 -24.01
N GLU A 448 -23.41 -26.14 -22.88
CA GLU A 448 -24.54 -26.35 -21.97
C GLU A 448 -25.90 -26.09 -22.65
N VAL A 449 -25.97 -25.08 -23.52
CA VAL A 449 -27.19 -24.78 -24.29
C VAL A 449 -27.44 -25.84 -25.36
N ILE A 450 -26.41 -26.27 -26.09
CA ILE A 450 -26.53 -27.31 -27.13
C ILE A 450 -26.88 -28.68 -26.52
N LEU A 451 -26.33 -28.98 -25.34
CA LEU A 451 -26.49 -30.25 -24.62
C LEU A 451 -27.53 -30.17 -23.48
N ALA A 452 -28.55 -29.32 -23.61
CA ALA A 452 -29.55 -29.12 -22.57
C ALA A 452 -30.25 -30.43 -22.13
N ASP A 453 -30.42 -31.38 -23.05
CA ASP A 453 -31.03 -32.70 -22.85
C ASP A 453 -30.00 -33.82 -22.59
N GLY A 454 -28.70 -33.51 -22.54
CA GLY A 454 -27.61 -34.45 -22.27
C GLY A 454 -27.29 -35.43 -23.40
N GLN A 455 -27.96 -35.36 -24.56
CA GLN A 455 -27.77 -36.32 -25.65
C GLN A 455 -26.76 -35.83 -26.70
N LEU A 456 -25.77 -36.68 -27.02
CA LEU A 456 -24.80 -36.46 -28.10
C LEU A 456 -25.33 -37.03 -29.43
N THR A 457 -26.11 -36.23 -30.16
CA THR A 457 -26.51 -36.56 -31.54
C THR A 457 -25.46 -36.06 -32.54
N LYS A 458 -25.40 -36.68 -33.73
CA LYS A 458 -24.48 -36.28 -34.81
C LYS A 458 -24.58 -34.77 -35.14
N SER A 459 -25.80 -34.24 -35.17
CA SER A 459 -26.06 -32.81 -35.40
C SER A 459 -25.49 -31.90 -34.30
N LYS A 460 -25.57 -32.32 -33.02
CA LYS A 460 -25.01 -31.54 -31.90
C LYS A 460 -23.50 -31.61 -31.87
N ILE A 461 -22.91 -32.74 -32.25
CA ILE A 461 -21.45 -32.87 -32.41
C ILE A 461 -20.97 -31.88 -33.47
N ASP A 462 -21.69 -31.75 -34.59
CA ASP A 462 -21.35 -30.77 -35.62
C ASP A 462 -21.48 -29.32 -35.12
N GLN A 463 -22.53 -28.99 -34.37
CA GLN A 463 -22.69 -27.66 -33.74
C GLN A 463 -21.60 -27.36 -32.69
N LEU A 464 -21.19 -28.36 -31.90
CA LEU A 464 -20.10 -28.24 -30.93
C LEU A 464 -18.75 -28.07 -31.63
N ASN A 465 -18.51 -28.80 -32.73
CA ASN A 465 -17.31 -28.64 -33.55
C ASN A 465 -17.22 -27.26 -34.20
N GLU A 466 -18.36 -26.74 -34.68
CA GLU A 466 -18.44 -25.39 -35.22
C GLU A 466 -18.20 -24.34 -34.12
N ALA A 467 -18.82 -24.50 -32.94
CA ALA A 467 -18.60 -23.61 -31.80
C ALA A 467 -17.13 -23.65 -31.33
N GLN A 468 -16.49 -24.82 -31.33
CA GLN A 468 -15.08 -24.98 -31.00
C GLN A 468 -14.19 -24.22 -32.00
N LYS A 469 -14.43 -24.37 -33.31
CA LYS A 469 -13.68 -23.67 -34.37
C LYS A 469 -13.86 -22.15 -34.30
N GLN A 470 -15.07 -21.67 -34.01
CA GLN A 470 -15.34 -20.24 -33.86
C GLN A 470 -14.61 -19.61 -32.66
N ILE A 471 -14.42 -20.37 -31.57
CA ILE A 471 -13.78 -19.89 -30.34
C ILE A 471 -12.25 -20.11 -30.37
N GLY A 472 -11.76 -21.07 -31.16
CA GLY A 472 -10.33 -21.39 -31.27
C GLY A 472 -9.79 -22.23 -30.10
N LEU A 473 -10.64 -23.05 -29.45
CA LEU A 473 -10.24 -23.90 -28.33
C LEU A 473 -9.62 -25.22 -28.82
N PRO A 474 -8.50 -25.71 -28.24
CA PRO A 474 -7.93 -27.00 -28.61
C PRO A 474 -8.90 -28.16 -28.33
N ALA A 475 -8.84 -29.21 -29.15
CA ALA A 475 -9.79 -30.34 -29.12
C ALA A 475 -9.82 -31.07 -27.78
N GLU A 476 -8.68 -31.24 -27.13
CA GLU A 476 -8.58 -31.92 -25.83
C GLU A 476 -9.43 -31.25 -24.74
N TYR A 477 -9.39 -29.93 -24.66
CA TYR A 477 -10.15 -29.15 -23.68
C TYR A 477 -11.65 -29.13 -24.02
N ALA A 478 -11.99 -28.98 -25.30
CA ALA A 478 -13.38 -29.04 -25.76
C ALA A 478 -14.02 -30.41 -25.43
N GLN A 479 -13.31 -31.50 -25.70
CA GLN A 479 -13.77 -32.86 -25.38
C GLN A 479 -13.94 -33.06 -23.87
N LYS A 480 -13.00 -32.56 -23.05
CA LYS A 480 -13.12 -32.61 -21.58
C LYS A 480 -14.36 -31.88 -21.08
N ILE A 481 -14.65 -30.70 -21.62
CA ILE A 481 -15.86 -29.92 -21.28
C ILE A 481 -17.12 -30.66 -21.71
N ILE A 482 -17.16 -31.19 -22.94
CA ILE A 482 -18.30 -31.97 -23.44
C ILE A 482 -18.55 -33.19 -22.55
N LYS A 483 -17.51 -33.95 -22.19
CA LYS A 483 -17.61 -35.12 -21.31
C LYS A 483 -18.14 -34.74 -19.92
N ASN A 484 -17.67 -33.63 -19.35
CA ASN A 484 -18.13 -33.16 -18.05
C ASN A 484 -19.61 -32.72 -18.08
N ILE A 485 -20.02 -31.95 -19.10
CA ILE A 485 -21.42 -31.49 -19.24
C ILE A 485 -22.35 -32.68 -19.46
N THR A 486 -21.99 -33.60 -20.36
CA THR A 486 -22.80 -34.80 -20.65
C THR A 486 -22.94 -35.67 -19.41
N THR A 487 -21.85 -35.96 -18.70
CA THR A 487 -21.89 -36.72 -17.44
C THR A 487 -22.81 -36.05 -16.42
N THR A 488 -22.69 -34.73 -16.24
CA THR A 488 -23.50 -33.97 -15.27
C THR A 488 -24.99 -33.95 -15.65
N LYS A 489 -25.32 -33.76 -16.93
CA LYS A 489 -26.71 -33.72 -17.42
C LYS A 489 -27.35 -35.11 -17.45
N MET A 490 -26.60 -36.14 -17.84
CA MET A 490 -27.05 -37.53 -17.80
C MET A 490 -27.31 -37.98 -16.36
N ALA A 491 -26.42 -37.65 -15.41
CA ALA A 491 -26.64 -37.89 -13.99
C ALA A 491 -27.96 -37.25 -13.53
N ALA A 492 -28.17 -35.96 -13.78
CA ALA A 492 -29.42 -35.26 -13.41
C ALA A 492 -30.68 -35.87 -14.06
N ALA A 493 -30.59 -36.33 -15.31
CA ALA A 493 -31.68 -37.02 -15.99
C ALA A 493 -32.00 -38.38 -15.34
N ILE A 494 -30.96 -39.14 -14.96
CA ILE A 494 -31.10 -40.41 -14.23
C ILE A 494 -31.74 -40.14 -12.86
N GLU A 495 -31.28 -39.18 -12.07
CA GLU A 495 -31.87 -38.84 -10.77
C GLU A 495 -33.37 -38.48 -10.88
N THR A 496 -33.72 -37.72 -11.93
CA THR A 496 -35.12 -37.38 -12.21
C THR A 496 -35.95 -38.60 -12.60
N ALA A 497 -35.40 -39.50 -13.41
CA ALA A 497 -36.12 -40.70 -13.83
C ALA A 497 -36.25 -41.74 -12.68
N VAL A 498 -35.27 -41.81 -11.78
CA VAL A 498 -35.32 -42.61 -10.54
C VAL A 498 -36.41 -42.09 -9.60
N SER A 499 -36.43 -40.79 -9.33
CA SER A 499 -37.44 -40.17 -8.45
C SER A 499 -38.86 -40.30 -9.01
N GLN A 500 -39.04 -40.24 -10.33
CA GLN A 500 -40.31 -40.51 -11.01
C GLN A 500 -40.69 -42.00 -11.07
N GLY A 501 -39.80 -42.90 -10.62
CA GLY A 501 -40.02 -44.35 -10.65
C GLY A 501 -40.02 -44.97 -12.04
N ARG A 502 -39.45 -44.29 -13.03
CA ARG A 502 -39.34 -44.75 -14.42
C ARG A 502 -38.13 -45.63 -14.68
N ILE A 503 -37.19 -45.70 -13.73
CA ILE A 503 -36.02 -46.59 -13.76
C ILE A 503 -36.24 -47.73 -12.76
N GLY A 504 -36.42 -48.94 -13.29
CA GLY A 504 -36.35 -50.23 -12.63
C GLY A 504 -35.09 -50.99 -13.02
N ILE A 505 -34.96 -52.23 -12.52
CA ILE A 505 -33.71 -53.01 -12.66
C ILE A 505 -33.31 -53.29 -14.11
N GLN A 506 -34.27 -53.46 -15.02
CA GLN A 506 -33.99 -53.71 -16.44
C GLN A 506 -33.30 -52.50 -17.09
N GLN A 507 -33.76 -51.28 -16.80
CA GLN A 507 -33.13 -50.07 -17.34
C GLN A 507 -31.77 -49.80 -16.70
N VAL A 508 -31.55 -50.17 -15.43
CA VAL A 508 -30.21 -50.08 -14.81
C VAL A 508 -29.23 -51.03 -15.49
N ARG A 509 -29.66 -52.25 -15.82
CA ARG A 509 -28.84 -53.23 -16.57
C ARG A 509 -28.56 -52.73 -18.00
N GLU A 510 -29.55 -52.17 -18.70
CA GLU A 510 -29.36 -51.55 -20.01
C GLU A 510 -28.36 -50.37 -19.98
N LEU A 511 -28.39 -49.55 -18.93
CA LEU A 511 -27.44 -48.45 -18.75
C LEU A 511 -26.02 -48.96 -18.46
N LYS A 512 -25.87 -50.05 -17.70
CA LYS A 512 -24.58 -50.70 -17.43
C LYS A 512 -24.02 -51.40 -18.67
N GLU A 513 -24.87 -52.05 -19.46
CA GLU A 513 -24.51 -52.65 -20.76
C GLU A 513 -24.07 -51.59 -21.78
N ALA A 514 -24.69 -50.41 -21.75
CA ALA A 514 -24.28 -49.24 -22.54
C ALA A 514 -22.95 -48.60 -22.07
N SER A 515 -22.22 -49.22 -21.13
CA SER A 515 -20.95 -48.74 -20.57
C SER A 515 -21.05 -47.37 -19.89
N VAL A 516 -22.22 -47.05 -19.30
CA VAL A 516 -22.39 -45.85 -18.47
C VAL A 516 -21.85 -46.14 -17.07
N ASP A 517 -20.92 -45.29 -16.60
CA ASP A 517 -20.35 -45.40 -15.26
C ASP A 517 -21.36 -44.92 -14.20
N LEU A 518 -22.13 -45.87 -13.66
CA LEU A 518 -23.17 -45.62 -12.66
C LEU A 518 -22.60 -45.15 -11.31
N ASP A 519 -21.34 -45.47 -11.00
CA ASP A 519 -20.69 -45.09 -9.74
C ASP A 519 -20.37 -43.59 -9.70
N SER A 520 -19.96 -43.02 -10.84
CA SER A 520 -19.71 -41.58 -10.97
C SER A 520 -20.98 -40.77 -11.23
N MET A 521 -22.06 -41.38 -11.73
CA MET A 521 -23.30 -40.68 -12.11
C MET A 521 -24.41 -40.72 -11.07
N MET A 522 -24.36 -41.63 -10.10
CA MET A 522 -25.40 -41.79 -9.08
C MET A 522 -24.80 -41.79 -7.67
N SER A 523 -25.35 -40.93 -6.80
CA SER A 523 -24.96 -40.96 -5.38
C SER A 523 -25.27 -42.31 -4.73
N GLU A 524 -24.44 -42.73 -3.78
CA GLU A 524 -24.61 -43.98 -3.02
C GLU A 524 -26.02 -44.09 -2.40
N LYS A 525 -26.53 -42.99 -1.83
CA LYS A 525 -27.88 -42.90 -1.26
C LYS A 525 -28.97 -43.19 -2.29
N LEU A 526 -28.81 -42.73 -3.53
CA LEU A 526 -29.78 -42.96 -4.58
C LEU A 526 -29.77 -44.43 -5.03
N ARG A 527 -28.58 -45.03 -5.11
CA ARG A 527 -28.40 -46.45 -5.43
C ARG A 527 -29.01 -47.35 -4.37
N GLU A 528 -28.80 -47.04 -3.09
CA GLU A 528 -29.48 -47.72 -1.97
C GLU A 528 -31.00 -47.55 -2.00
N SER A 529 -31.50 -46.36 -2.37
CA SER A 529 -32.94 -46.10 -2.47
C SER A 529 -33.59 -46.93 -3.59
N LEU A 530 -32.89 -47.12 -4.71
CA LEU A 530 -33.31 -47.97 -5.80
C LEU A 530 -33.31 -49.44 -5.40
N PHE A 531 -32.23 -49.89 -4.76
CA PHE A 531 -32.14 -51.26 -4.24
C PHE A 531 -33.30 -51.56 -3.28
N ARG A 532 -33.56 -50.66 -2.32
CA ARG A 532 -34.70 -50.78 -1.38
C ARG A 532 -36.03 -50.88 -2.11
N LYS A 533 -36.26 -50.05 -3.14
CA LYS A 533 -37.51 -50.04 -3.91
C LYS A 533 -37.70 -51.33 -4.72
N ILE A 534 -36.64 -51.80 -5.38
CA ILE A 534 -36.63 -53.03 -6.18
C ILE A 534 -36.88 -54.25 -5.28
N VAL A 535 -36.18 -54.36 -4.15
CA VAL A 535 -36.38 -55.46 -3.19
C VAL A 535 -37.79 -55.43 -2.59
N GLN A 536 -38.32 -54.24 -2.30
CA GLN A 536 -39.69 -54.08 -1.83
C GLN A 536 -40.71 -54.53 -2.88
N GLU A 537 -40.46 -54.30 -4.18
CA GLU A 537 -41.30 -54.76 -5.28
C GLU A 537 -41.23 -56.29 -5.43
N ILE A 538 -40.03 -56.88 -5.41
CA ILE A 538 -39.82 -58.34 -5.48
C ILE A 538 -40.59 -59.04 -4.36
N LEU A 539 -40.45 -58.56 -3.11
CA LEU A 539 -41.15 -59.11 -1.95
C LEU A 539 -42.68 -58.86 -1.99
N SER A 540 -43.15 -57.88 -2.75
CA SER A 540 -44.58 -57.58 -2.92
C SER A 540 -45.20 -58.26 -4.15
N SER A 541 -44.40 -58.94 -4.98
CA SER A 541 -44.86 -59.54 -6.24
C SER A 541 -45.78 -60.75 -6.08
N GLY A 542 -45.87 -61.32 -4.87
CA GLY A 542 -46.79 -62.42 -4.55
C GLY A 542 -46.46 -63.77 -5.20
N LYS A 543 -45.32 -63.89 -5.90
CA LYS A 543 -44.93 -65.10 -6.65
C LYS A 543 -44.33 -66.22 -5.79
N GLY A 544 -44.04 -65.97 -4.50
CA GLY A 544 -43.59 -66.99 -3.54
C GLY A 544 -42.18 -67.56 -3.77
N VAL A 545 -41.46 -67.10 -4.79
CA VAL A 545 -40.09 -67.52 -5.11
C VAL A 545 -39.14 -66.35 -4.86
N PHE A 546 -38.23 -66.50 -3.89
CA PHE A 546 -37.17 -65.55 -3.61
C PHE A 546 -35.85 -66.07 -4.17
N ASP A 547 -35.30 -65.38 -5.18
CA ASP A 547 -33.99 -65.71 -5.75
C ASP A 547 -32.88 -65.03 -4.92
N GLU A 548 -32.18 -65.84 -4.14
CA GLU A 548 -31.12 -65.38 -3.23
C GLU A 548 -29.90 -64.84 -4.01
N GLU A 549 -29.57 -65.45 -5.16
CA GLU A 549 -28.46 -65.00 -5.99
C GLU A 549 -28.79 -63.68 -6.70
N GLU A 550 -30.03 -63.53 -7.17
CA GLU A 550 -30.46 -62.26 -7.78
C GLU A 550 -30.43 -61.12 -6.76
N VAL A 551 -30.94 -61.33 -5.54
CA VAL A 551 -31.09 -60.25 -4.56
C VAL A 551 -29.80 -59.91 -3.80
N TYR A 552 -28.93 -60.89 -3.53
CA TYR A 552 -27.72 -60.66 -2.72
C TYR A 552 -26.41 -60.57 -3.50
N VAL A 553 -26.42 -60.97 -4.78
CA VAL A 553 -25.21 -60.94 -5.61
C VAL A 553 -25.44 -60.06 -6.83
N LYS A 554 -26.41 -60.38 -7.69
CA LYS A 554 -26.60 -59.66 -8.96
C LYS A 554 -27.09 -58.22 -8.76
N LEU A 555 -28.09 -57.97 -7.91
CA LEU A 555 -28.61 -56.62 -7.65
C LEU A 555 -27.56 -55.68 -6.99
N PRO A 556 -26.82 -56.13 -5.95
CA PRO A 556 -25.75 -55.32 -5.37
C PRO A 556 -24.60 -55.05 -6.36
N ASP A 557 -24.23 -56.05 -7.18
CA ASP A 557 -23.20 -55.89 -8.21
C ASP A 557 -23.65 -54.95 -9.34
N ASP A 558 -24.94 -54.97 -9.70
CA ASP A 558 -25.53 -54.09 -10.72
C ASP A 558 -25.59 -52.62 -10.28
N LEU A 559 -25.77 -52.37 -8.98
CA LEU A 559 -25.83 -51.04 -8.39
C LEU A 559 -24.52 -50.63 -7.69
N SER A 560 -23.47 -51.46 -7.74
CA SER A 560 -22.19 -51.25 -7.06
C SER A 560 -22.35 -50.91 -5.55
N ILE A 561 -23.24 -51.62 -4.84
CA ILE A 561 -23.49 -51.45 -3.40
C ILE A 561 -22.75 -52.55 -2.62
N ASP A 562 -22.23 -52.26 -1.43
CA ASP A 562 -21.62 -53.28 -0.57
C ASP A 562 -22.62 -54.43 -0.30
N PRO A 563 -22.28 -55.69 -0.63
CA PRO A 563 -23.16 -56.84 -0.42
C PRO A 563 -23.57 -57.01 1.05
N LYS A 564 -22.76 -56.57 2.02
CA LYS A 564 -23.12 -56.62 3.44
C LYS A 564 -24.25 -55.64 3.78
N ASN A 565 -24.16 -54.41 3.28
CA ASN A 565 -25.19 -53.39 3.46
C ASN A 565 -26.48 -53.78 2.72
N ALA A 566 -26.36 -54.31 1.50
CA ALA A 566 -27.50 -54.81 0.73
C ALA A 566 -28.26 -55.94 1.47
N LYS A 567 -27.54 -56.89 2.09
CA LYS A 567 -28.14 -57.95 2.92
C LYS A 567 -28.89 -57.38 4.13
N GLY A 568 -28.29 -56.42 4.85
CA GLY A 568 -28.95 -55.75 5.98
C GLY A 568 -30.23 -55.03 5.57
N VAL A 569 -30.17 -54.24 4.49
CA VAL A 569 -31.34 -53.51 3.95
C VAL A 569 -32.45 -54.47 3.52
N ALA A 570 -32.12 -55.56 2.82
CA ALA A 570 -33.10 -56.56 2.39
C ALA A 570 -33.76 -57.27 3.58
N GLN A 571 -32.99 -57.64 4.62
CA GLN A 571 -33.52 -58.26 5.84
C GLN A 571 -34.45 -57.31 6.61
N ASP A 572 -34.11 -56.02 6.69
CA ASP A 572 -34.95 -55.02 7.34
C ASP A 572 -36.27 -54.80 6.60
N ILE A 573 -36.25 -54.79 5.26
CA ILE A 573 -37.46 -54.72 4.44
C ILE A 573 -38.31 -55.97 4.66
N ALA A 574 -37.69 -57.15 4.63
CA ALA A 574 -38.38 -58.42 4.86
C ALA A 574 -39.04 -58.48 6.25
N ARG A 575 -38.32 -58.08 7.33
CA ARG A 575 -38.86 -58.03 8.70
C ARG A 575 -40.07 -57.09 8.81
N ASN A 576 -39.95 -55.87 8.28
CA ASN A 576 -41.04 -54.89 8.29
C ASN A 576 -42.25 -55.37 7.47
N ARG A 577 -42.03 -56.09 6.36
CA ARG A 577 -43.13 -56.68 5.57
C ARG A 577 -43.76 -57.86 6.29
N LEU A 578 -42.97 -58.72 6.94
CA LEU A 578 -43.46 -59.88 7.70
C LEU A 578 -44.30 -59.41 8.89
N SER A 579 -43.88 -58.37 9.61
CA SER A 579 -44.70 -57.78 10.68
C SER A 579 -46.00 -57.19 10.16
N ASN A 580 -45.97 -56.45 9.04
CA ASN A 580 -47.17 -55.82 8.47
C ASN A 580 -48.16 -56.83 7.89
N SER A 581 -47.66 -57.86 7.19
CA SER A 581 -48.48 -58.95 6.66
C SER A 581 -49.06 -59.81 7.78
N LEU A 582 -48.30 -60.07 8.86
CA LEU A 582 -48.83 -60.73 10.05
C LEU A 582 -49.95 -59.91 10.72
N VAL A 583 -49.79 -58.59 10.82
CA VAL A 583 -50.83 -57.70 11.32
C VAL A 583 -52.08 -57.72 10.41
N GLN A 584 -51.90 -57.72 9.09
CA GLN A 584 -53.01 -57.87 8.12
C GLN A 584 -53.69 -59.25 8.25
N ALA A 585 -52.93 -60.33 8.32
CA ALA A 585 -53.45 -61.69 8.48
C ALA A 585 -54.23 -61.84 9.78
N ILE A 586 -53.71 -61.32 10.91
CA ILE A 586 -54.42 -61.29 12.18
C ILE A 586 -55.71 -60.46 12.09
N ALA A 587 -55.67 -59.31 11.41
CA ALA A 587 -56.85 -58.48 11.19
C ALA A 587 -57.93 -59.19 10.35
N LEU A 588 -57.54 -59.89 9.28
CA LEU A 588 -58.44 -60.66 8.42
C LEU A 588 -59.03 -61.89 9.12
N LEU A 589 -58.22 -62.60 9.91
CA LEU A 589 -58.66 -63.71 10.76
C LEU A 589 -59.65 -63.26 11.83
N ARG A 590 -59.44 -62.09 12.45
CA ARG A 590 -60.42 -61.48 13.39
C ARG A 590 -61.73 -61.13 12.69
N GLN A 591 -61.70 -60.76 11.41
CA GLN A 591 -62.89 -60.49 10.59
C GLN A 591 -63.56 -61.74 10.02
N ARG A 592 -63.09 -62.95 10.36
CA ARG A 592 -63.58 -64.26 9.86
C ARG A 592 -63.53 -64.42 8.32
N LYS A 593 -62.77 -63.58 7.60
CA LYS A 593 -62.52 -63.75 6.16
C LYS A 593 -61.32 -64.67 5.97
N ARG A 594 -61.59 -65.95 5.75
CA ARG A 594 -60.55 -66.99 5.63
C ARG A 594 -59.88 -67.04 4.25
N ASP A 595 -60.56 -66.58 3.21
CA ASP A 595 -60.08 -66.72 1.82
C ASP A 595 -59.02 -65.67 1.40
N GLY A 596 -58.65 -64.75 2.29
CA GLY A 596 -57.69 -63.67 2.00
C GLY A 596 -56.46 -63.64 2.92
N VAL A 597 -56.24 -64.70 3.70
CA VAL A 597 -55.09 -64.85 4.63
C VAL A 597 -53.91 -65.49 3.93
#